data_AF-A0A4Y8Z2V5-F1
#
_entry.id   AF-A0A4Y8Z2V5-F1
#
_cell.length_a   1.000
_cell.length_b   1.000
_cell.length_c   1.000
_cell.angle_alpha   90.00
_cell.angle_beta   90.00
_cell.angle_gamma   90.00
#
_symmetry.space_group_name_H-M   'P 1'
#
loop_
_entity.id
_entity.type
_entity.pdbx_description
1 polymer ?
#
loop_
_entity_poly.entity_id
_entity_poly.type
_entity_poly.pdbx_seq_one_letter_code
_entity_poly.pdbx_strand_id
1 'polypeptide(L)'
;MLDSRTTYWSDSLYRMYGIERDGGRRHAVHQFLQMLNPADAVRVAQLFARVYDAEIHQFLGETFSIVTPNNTVRRLHALGRVIETSAGKRLWRGTSVDVTNYLADSPLVPTLIGIALPDPTGIQTALIELPRLRLLRWLSQGIPDVAWPVDGDLSTAISGEFIGTDGVDATKISAWSNDVPPAVAVILRALDGSFHEAQMTIQLLTEPSATTPALIVIQRVG
;
A
#
# COMPACT_ATOMS: atom_id res chain seq x y z
N MET A 1 -3.83 4.50 21.46
CA MET A 1 -4.38 4.12 20.15
C MET A 1 -3.55 4.74 19.03
N LEU A 2 -2.92 3.93 18.19
CA LEU A 2 -2.20 4.31 16.96
C LEU A 2 -3.23 4.54 15.82
N ASP A 3 -4.32 5.26 16.11
CA ASP A 3 -5.50 5.30 15.21
C ASP A 3 -5.32 6.18 13.99
N SER A 4 -4.28 7.00 13.98
CA SER A 4 -3.92 7.76 12.79
C SER A 4 -2.54 7.30 12.34
N ARG A 5 -2.47 6.32 11.43
CA ARG A 5 -1.30 6.12 10.52
C ARG A 5 -1.12 7.33 9.57
N THR A 6 -1.44 8.52 10.05
CA THR A 6 -1.25 9.81 9.41
C THR A 6 0.21 10.17 9.60
N THR A 7 1.01 9.89 8.57
CA THR A 7 2.41 10.28 8.57
C THR A 7 2.51 11.80 8.45
N TYR A 8 3.32 12.41 9.30
CA TYR A 8 3.72 13.80 9.14
C TYR A 8 5.03 13.85 8.34
N TRP A 9 5.02 14.53 7.21
CA TRP A 9 6.21 14.75 6.39
C TRP A 9 6.65 16.21 6.48
N SER A 10 7.96 16.41 6.67
CA SER A 10 8.58 17.72 6.55
C SER A 10 8.60 18.19 5.09
N ASP A 11 8.80 19.50 4.88
CA ASP A 11 8.92 20.12 3.54
C ASP A 11 10.07 19.51 2.73
N SER A 12 11.11 19.03 3.42
CA SER A 12 12.21 18.29 2.80
C SER A 12 11.79 16.94 2.23
N LEU A 13 10.90 16.20 2.91
CA LEU A 13 10.42 14.89 2.43
C LEU A 13 9.52 15.03 1.20
N TYR A 14 8.60 16.01 1.19
CA TYR A 14 7.78 16.28 0.00
C TYR A 14 8.64 16.61 -1.22
N ARG A 15 9.63 17.50 -1.06
CA ARG A 15 10.58 17.85 -2.14
C ARG A 15 11.45 16.67 -2.57
N MET A 16 11.88 15.84 -1.62
CA MET A 16 12.68 14.64 -1.92
C MET A 16 11.90 13.62 -2.76
N TYR A 17 10.61 13.44 -2.48
CA TYR A 17 9.74 12.54 -3.24
C TYR A 17 9.20 13.19 -4.53
N GLY A 18 9.27 14.51 -4.65
CA GLY A 18 8.65 15.23 -5.77
C GLY A 18 7.12 15.18 -5.71
N ILE A 19 6.56 15.10 -4.51
CA ILE A 19 5.10 15.05 -4.27
C ILE A 19 4.63 16.44 -3.86
N GLU A 20 3.58 16.92 -4.52
CA GLU A 20 2.93 18.17 -4.16
C GLU A 20 2.10 18.00 -2.87
N ARG A 21 1.84 19.12 -2.18
CA ARG A 21 1.06 19.12 -0.92
C ARG A 21 -0.43 19.26 -1.14
N ASP A 22 -0.92 18.84 -2.30
CA ASP A 22 -2.32 18.88 -2.66
C ASP A 22 -3.06 17.65 -2.09
N GLY A 23 -4.35 17.79 -1.80
CA GLY A 23 -5.18 16.66 -1.33
C GLY A 23 -4.92 16.14 0.10
N GLY A 24 -3.96 16.70 0.85
CA GLY A 24 -3.72 16.37 2.25
C GLY A 24 -2.84 15.14 2.48
N ARG A 25 -2.63 14.78 3.77
CA ARG A 25 -1.58 13.81 4.16
C ARG A 25 -1.80 12.39 3.65
N ARG A 26 -3.06 11.92 3.59
CA ARG A 26 -3.35 10.55 3.14
C ARG A 26 -3.15 10.39 1.63
N HIS A 27 -3.50 11.42 0.86
CA HIS A 27 -3.24 11.52 -0.58
C HIS A 27 -1.73 11.45 -0.87
N ALA A 28 -0.93 12.26 -0.18
CA ALA A 28 0.53 12.25 -0.34
C ALA A 28 1.17 10.88 -0.04
N VAL A 29 0.74 10.23 1.05
CA VAL A 29 1.18 8.86 1.38
C VAL A 29 0.76 7.88 0.28
N HIS A 30 -0.44 7.99 -0.25
CA HIS A 30 -0.91 7.14 -1.34
C HIS A 30 -0.07 7.31 -2.60
N GLN A 31 0.23 8.55 -3.02
CA GLN A 31 1.10 8.85 -4.15
C GLN A 31 2.51 8.25 -3.97
N PHE A 32 3.10 8.39 -2.78
CA PHE A 32 4.39 7.77 -2.48
C PHE A 32 4.38 6.25 -2.64
N LEU A 33 3.34 5.57 -2.18
CA LEU A 33 3.25 4.12 -2.32
C LEU A 33 3.16 3.69 -3.81
N GLN A 34 2.51 4.49 -4.65
CA GLN A 34 2.49 4.31 -6.11
C GLN A 34 3.84 4.58 -6.79
N MET A 35 4.85 5.11 -6.08
CA MET A 35 6.21 5.30 -6.60
C MET A 35 7.16 4.14 -6.29
N LEU A 36 6.85 3.31 -5.27
CA LEU A 36 7.69 2.18 -4.84
C LEU A 36 7.63 1.02 -5.83
N ASN A 37 8.72 0.34 -6.16
CA ASN A 37 8.55 -0.93 -6.89
C ASN A 37 7.72 -1.96 -6.07
N PRO A 38 7.12 -2.99 -6.70
CA PRO A 38 6.23 -3.92 -6.00
C PRO A 38 6.84 -4.57 -4.76
N ALA A 39 8.10 -4.99 -4.82
CA ALA A 39 8.79 -5.60 -3.69
C ALA A 39 9.04 -4.60 -2.54
N ASP A 40 9.39 -3.37 -2.88
CA ASP A 40 9.54 -2.27 -1.92
C ASP A 40 8.22 -1.85 -1.29
N ALA A 41 7.10 -1.88 -2.03
CA ALA A 41 5.77 -1.61 -1.48
C ALA A 41 5.41 -2.62 -0.38
N VAL A 42 5.71 -3.92 -0.59
CA VAL A 42 5.52 -4.96 0.44
C VAL A 42 6.45 -4.74 1.63
N ARG A 43 7.74 -4.47 1.40
CA ARG A 43 8.71 -4.20 2.49
C ARG A 43 8.31 -3.00 3.34
N VAL A 44 7.85 -1.92 2.72
CA VAL A 44 7.38 -0.71 3.41
C VAL A 44 6.12 -1.01 4.23
N ALA A 45 5.18 -1.80 3.71
CA ALA A 45 3.99 -2.22 4.46
C ALA A 45 4.38 -3.07 5.68
N GLN A 46 5.32 -4.00 5.52
CA GLN A 46 5.86 -4.80 6.62
C GLN A 46 6.62 -3.94 7.65
N LEU A 47 7.36 -2.92 7.22
CA LEU A 47 7.98 -1.96 8.14
C LEU A 47 6.92 -1.29 9.01
N PHE A 48 5.80 -0.85 8.42
CA PHE A 48 4.70 -0.26 9.20
C PHE A 48 4.04 -1.24 10.17
N ALA A 49 3.96 -2.53 9.82
CA ALA A 49 3.52 -3.58 10.74
C ALA A 49 4.50 -3.71 11.91
N ARG A 50 5.81 -3.86 11.64
CA ARG A 50 6.86 -3.94 12.67
C ARG A 50 6.85 -2.73 13.60
N VAL A 51 6.66 -1.52 13.06
CA VAL A 51 6.56 -0.28 13.83
C VAL A 51 5.40 -0.30 14.83
N TYR A 52 4.29 -0.94 14.50
CA TYR A 52 3.13 -1.03 15.38
C TYR A 52 3.45 -1.89 16.63
N ASP A 53 4.12 -3.01 16.42
CA ASP A 53 4.48 -3.98 17.46
C ASP A 53 5.78 -3.63 18.20
N ALA A 54 6.52 -2.64 17.72
CA ALA A 54 7.83 -2.28 18.25
C ALA A 54 7.80 -1.69 19.67
N GLU A 55 8.85 -1.95 20.44
CA GLU A 55 9.03 -1.31 21.74
C GLU A 55 9.28 0.20 21.60
N ILE A 56 8.93 0.97 22.64
CA ILE A 56 9.28 2.39 22.69
C ILE A 56 10.81 2.50 22.62
N HIS A 57 11.29 3.43 21.79
CA HIS A 57 12.70 3.67 21.46
C HIS A 57 13.37 2.62 20.56
N GLN A 58 12.68 1.56 20.14
CA GLN A 58 13.21 0.64 19.15
C GLN A 58 13.43 1.34 17.80
N PHE A 59 14.62 1.18 17.23
CA PHE A 59 14.96 1.68 15.91
C PHE A 59 14.55 0.67 14.83
N LEU A 60 13.88 1.17 13.81
CA LEU A 60 13.42 0.41 12.65
C LEU A 60 13.69 1.24 11.40
N GLY A 61 14.19 0.58 10.37
CA GLY A 61 14.45 1.21 9.08
C GLY A 61 14.31 0.22 7.94
N GLU A 62 14.24 0.76 6.74
CA GLU A 62 14.13 0.01 5.48
C GLU A 62 14.76 0.82 4.34
N THR A 63 15.40 0.13 3.41
CA THR A 63 15.89 0.73 2.17
C THR A 63 14.94 0.37 1.04
N PHE A 64 14.48 1.38 0.31
CA PHE A 64 13.56 1.19 -0.81
C PHE A 64 13.90 2.09 -1.99
N SER A 65 13.44 1.69 -3.17
CA SER A 65 13.60 2.42 -4.41
C SER A 65 12.26 2.99 -4.86
N ILE A 66 12.27 4.26 -5.24
CA ILE A 66 11.12 4.97 -5.81
C ILE A 66 11.41 5.38 -7.25
N VAL A 67 10.36 5.37 -8.08
CA VAL A 67 10.33 6.09 -9.35
C VAL A 67 9.57 7.38 -9.12
N THR A 68 10.29 8.49 -9.13
CA THR A 68 9.69 9.82 -8.95
C THR A 68 8.84 10.24 -10.16
N PRO A 69 7.92 11.21 -10.02
CA PRO A 69 7.07 11.65 -11.13
C PRO A 69 7.82 12.13 -12.39
N ASN A 70 9.09 12.53 -12.23
CA ASN A 70 9.97 12.90 -13.34
C ASN A 70 10.75 11.70 -13.93
N ASN A 71 10.32 10.46 -13.66
CA ASN A 71 10.94 9.19 -14.06
C ASN A 71 12.37 8.97 -13.55
N THR A 72 12.80 9.66 -12.49
CA THR A 72 14.10 9.39 -11.87
C THR A 72 13.97 8.29 -10.82
N VAL A 73 14.84 7.27 -10.90
CA VAL A 73 14.98 6.25 -9.86
C VAL A 73 15.82 6.80 -8.73
N ARG A 74 15.29 6.76 -7.51
CA ARG A 74 16.03 7.11 -6.28
C ARG A 74 15.99 5.96 -5.31
N ARG A 75 17.09 5.73 -4.59
CA ARG A 75 17.16 4.80 -3.48
C ARG A 75 17.22 5.57 -2.17
N LEU A 76 16.29 5.28 -1.28
CA LEU A 76 16.12 5.98 -0.03
C LEU A 76 16.26 5.00 1.11
N HIS A 77 16.97 5.41 2.16
CA HIS A 77 17.00 4.70 3.42
C HIS A 77 16.18 5.47 4.44
N ALA A 78 15.08 4.88 4.90
CA ALA A 78 14.30 5.44 5.99
C ALA A 78 14.71 4.76 7.29
N LEU A 79 14.97 5.55 8.32
CA LEU A 79 15.31 5.08 9.67
C LEU A 79 14.60 5.94 10.69
N GLY A 80 13.94 5.31 11.65
CA GLY A 80 13.26 6.00 12.74
C GLY A 80 13.13 5.14 13.97
N ARG A 81 12.61 5.75 15.03
CA ARG A 81 12.30 5.05 16.28
C ARG A 81 10.88 5.33 16.72
N VAL A 82 10.29 4.38 17.43
CA VAL A 82 8.99 4.60 18.09
C VAL A 82 9.20 5.48 19.30
N ILE A 83 8.40 6.54 19.42
CA ILE A 83 8.37 7.41 20.60
C ILE A 83 6.93 7.53 21.09
N GLU A 84 6.79 7.82 22.37
CA GLU A 84 5.51 8.22 22.96
C GLU A 84 5.47 9.75 23.12
N THR A 85 4.37 10.35 22.73
CA THR A 85 4.13 11.79 22.91
C THR A 85 3.64 12.07 24.33
N SER A 86 3.74 13.33 24.76
CA SER A 86 3.18 13.79 26.05
C SER A 86 1.67 13.51 26.22
N ALA A 87 0.95 13.29 25.12
CA ALA A 87 -0.46 12.91 25.11
C ALA A 87 -0.69 11.38 25.09
N GLY A 88 0.32 10.55 25.38
CA GLY A 88 0.22 9.08 25.39
C GLY A 88 0.02 8.45 24.02
N LYS A 89 0.33 9.18 22.93
CA LYS A 89 0.26 8.65 21.56
C LYS A 89 1.61 8.12 21.13
N ARG A 90 1.67 6.86 20.69
CA ARG A 90 2.86 6.27 20.04
C ARG A 90 2.96 6.74 18.59
N LEU A 91 4.15 7.16 18.16
CA LEU A 91 4.45 7.53 16.77
C LEU A 91 5.84 7.06 16.37
N TRP A 92 6.03 6.76 15.08
CA TRP A 92 7.35 6.49 14.52
C TRP A 92 7.95 7.80 14.00
N ARG A 93 9.07 8.22 14.59
CA ARG A 93 9.79 9.43 14.19
C ARG A 93 11.11 9.03 13.57
N GLY A 94 11.27 9.36 12.30
CA GLY A 94 12.46 9.03 11.54
C GLY A 94 12.87 10.09 10.55
N THR A 95 13.95 9.79 9.85
CA THR A 95 14.43 10.54 8.70
C THR A 95 14.54 9.60 7.50
N SER A 96 14.46 10.17 6.31
CA SER A 96 14.79 9.46 5.07
C SER A 96 15.99 10.15 4.43
N VAL A 97 16.96 9.35 4.02
CA VAL A 97 18.21 9.82 3.40
C VAL A 97 18.29 9.25 1.99
N ASP A 98 18.65 10.08 1.02
CA ASP A 98 18.93 9.64 -0.34
C ASP A 98 20.30 8.94 -0.37
N VAL A 99 20.28 7.63 -0.64
CA VAL A 99 21.45 6.75 -0.67
C VAL A 99 21.77 6.28 -2.09
N THR A 100 21.15 6.90 -3.11
CA THR A 100 21.31 6.53 -4.53
C THR A 100 22.79 6.46 -4.93
N ASN A 101 23.57 7.48 -4.56
CA ASN A 101 24.98 7.57 -4.94
C ASN A 101 25.91 6.74 -4.05
N TYR A 102 25.48 6.36 -2.84
CA TYR A 102 26.27 5.55 -1.90
C TYR A 102 26.20 4.05 -2.19
N LEU A 103 25.20 3.62 -2.97
CA LEU A 103 24.98 2.23 -3.35
C LEU A 103 25.13 2.00 -4.86
N ALA A 104 25.78 2.94 -5.55
CA ALA A 104 25.96 2.93 -7.02
C ALA A 104 26.77 1.71 -7.52
N ASP A 105 27.57 1.08 -6.66
CA ASP A 105 28.37 -0.11 -7.01
C ASP A 105 27.57 -1.42 -6.95
N SER A 106 26.32 -1.39 -6.48
CA SER A 106 25.43 -2.56 -6.54
C SER A 106 24.55 -2.43 -7.77
N PRO A 107 24.77 -3.24 -8.84
CA PRO A 107 24.03 -3.09 -10.08
C PRO A 107 22.53 -3.17 -9.79
N LEU A 108 21.81 -2.14 -10.25
CA LEU A 108 20.38 -2.20 -10.43
C LEU A 108 20.11 -3.32 -11.44
N VAL A 109 19.88 -4.52 -10.94
CA VAL A 109 19.11 -5.50 -11.69
C VAL A 109 17.67 -5.22 -11.30
N PRO A 110 16.91 -4.42 -12.07
CA PRO A 110 15.48 -4.54 -12.00
C PRO A 110 15.19 -5.99 -12.37
N THR A 111 14.95 -6.86 -11.38
CA THR A 111 14.36 -8.18 -11.63
C THR A 111 12.93 -7.91 -12.06
N LEU A 112 12.77 -7.46 -13.30
CA LEU A 112 11.50 -7.33 -13.97
C LEU A 112 11.09 -8.75 -14.31
N ILE A 113 10.37 -9.42 -13.40
CA ILE A 113 9.49 -10.51 -13.82
C ILE A 113 8.29 -9.83 -14.48
N GLY A 114 8.50 -9.42 -15.73
CA GLY A 114 7.45 -8.94 -16.60
C GLY A 114 6.87 -10.14 -17.32
N ILE A 115 5.86 -10.79 -16.72
CA ILE A 115 4.85 -11.41 -17.58
C ILE A 115 4.00 -10.24 -18.02
N ALA A 116 4.18 -9.78 -19.26
CA ALA A 116 3.12 -9.04 -19.93
C ALA A 116 1.95 -10.02 -20.05
N LEU A 117 1.13 -10.10 -19.00
CA LEU A 117 -0.17 -10.73 -19.13
C LEU A 117 -0.89 -9.86 -20.17
N PRO A 118 -1.32 -10.42 -21.30
CA PRO A 118 -2.19 -9.67 -22.21
C PRO A 118 -3.34 -9.17 -21.37
N ASP A 119 -3.51 -7.84 -21.26
CA ASP A 119 -4.56 -7.17 -20.50
C ASP A 119 -5.91 -7.73 -20.96
N PRO A 120 -6.46 -8.76 -20.27
CA PRO A 120 -7.74 -9.29 -20.64
C PRO A 120 -8.68 -8.24 -20.07
N THR A 121 -9.19 -7.37 -20.95
CA THR A 121 -10.15 -6.31 -20.64
C THR A 121 -11.04 -6.74 -19.47
N GLY A 122 -10.75 -6.21 -18.27
CA GLY A 122 -11.52 -6.51 -17.05
C GLY A 122 -10.79 -7.21 -15.91
N ILE A 123 -9.54 -7.69 -16.04
CA ILE A 123 -8.74 -8.22 -14.90
C ILE A 123 -7.71 -7.18 -14.43
N GLN A 124 -7.77 -6.79 -13.15
CA GLN A 124 -6.85 -5.86 -12.55
C GLN A 124 -6.17 -6.42 -11.31
N THR A 125 -4.91 -6.05 -11.07
CA THR A 125 -4.10 -6.58 -9.99
C THR A 125 -3.48 -5.46 -9.17
N ALA A 126 -3.59 -5.57 -7.85
CA ALA A 126 -3.04 -4.61 -6.91
C ALA A 126 -2.49 -5.28 -5.65
N LEU A 127 -1.55 -4.61 -5.00
CA LEU A 127 -1.12 -4.89 -3.64
C LEU A 127 -1.93 -4.04 -2.68
N ILE A 128 -2.44 -4.65 -1.62
CA ILE A 128 -3.23 -4.00 -0.57
C ILE A 128 -2.73 -4.38 0.82
N GLU A 129 -3.15 -3.59 1.80
CA GLU A 129 -3.02 -3.84 3.23
C GLU A 129 -4.38 -4.23 3.81
N LEU A 130 -4.45 -5.42 4.42
CA LEU A 130 -5.57 -5.89 5.22
C LEU A 130 -5.31 -5.67 6.73
N PRO A 131 -6.35 -5.52 7.57
CA PRO A 131 -7.79 -5.62 7.24
C PRO A 131 -8.39 -4.39 6.53
N ARG A 132 -7.70 -3.25 6.54
CA ARG A 132 -8.28 -1.95 6.13
C ARG A 132 -8.59 -1.77 4.64
N LEU A 133 -8.25 -2.76 3.80
CA LEU A 133 -8.41 -2.67 2.35
C LEU A 133 -7.71 -1.43 1.76
N ARG A 134 -6.52 -1.10 2.28
CA ARG A 134 -5.77 0.08 1.84
C ARG A 134 -4.89 -0.29 0.65
N LEU A 135 -4.99 0.46 -0.44
CA LEU A 135 -4.17 0.29 -1.63
C LEU A 135 -2.70 0.63 -1.34
N LEU A 136 -1.84 -0.39 -1.47
CA LEU A 136 -0.38 -0.21 -1.45
C LEU A 136 0.09 0.18 -2.84
N ARG A 137 -0.19 -0.62 -3.87
CA ARG A 137 0.32 -0.35 -5.22
C ARG A 137 -0.51 -1.05 -6.29
N TRP A 138 -0.81 -0.37 -7.37
CA TRP A 138 -1.31 -1.01 -8.59
C TRP A 138 -0.18 -1.78 -9.33
N LEU A 139 -0.45 -3.04 -9.69
CA LEU A 139 0.44 -3.84 -10.55
C LEU A 139 0.01 -3.80 -12.02
N SER A 140 -1.27 -3.51 -12.26
CA SER A 140 -1.87 -3.21 -13.57
C SER A 140 -2.60 -1.86 -13.52
N GLN A 141 -3.03 -1.33 -14.67
CA GLN A 141 -3.78 -0.08 -14.69
C GLN A 141 -5.17 -0.26 -14.06
N GLY A 142 -5.46 0.39 -12.92
CA GLY A 142 -6.78 0.29 -12.28
C GLY A 142 -7.95 0.50 -13.24
N ILE A 143 -9.11 -0.09 -12.92
CA ILE A 143 -10.29 -0.06 -13.81
C ILE A 143 -10.70 1.40 -14.09
N PRO A 144 -10.65 1.90 -15.34
CA PRO A 144 -10.67 3.35 -15.61
C PRO A 144 -11.94 4.10 -15.22
N ASP A 145 -13.09 3.44 -15.23
CA ASP A 145 -14.42 3.99 -14.94
C ASP A 145 -14.85 3.77 -13.48
N VAL A 146 -14.00 3.16 -12.64
CA VAL A 146 -14.23 3.05 -11.20
C VAL A 146 -13.73 4.29 -10.49
N ALA A 147 -14.52 4.78 -9.52
CA ALA A 147 -14.20 5.95 -8.71
C ALA A 147 -13.15 5.61 -7.64
N TRP A 148 -11.91 5.30 -8.07
CA TRP A 148 -10.84 4.95 -7.15
C TRP A 148 -10.52 6.11 -6.20
N PRO A 149 -10.35 5.82 -4.90
CA PRO A 149 -10.13 6.84 -3.90
C PRO A 149 -8.71 7.37 -3.97
N VAL A 150 -8.58 8.69 -3.98
CA VAL A 150 -7.28 9.38 -4.06
C VAL A 150 -6.40 9.13 -2.82
N ASP A 151 -6.98 8.75 -1.69
CA ASP A 151 -6.26 8.49 -0.44
C ASP A 151 -5.89 7.01 -0.22
N GLY A 152 -6.26 6.16 -1.19
CA GLY A 152 -5.99 4.73 -1.23
C GLY A 152 -6.90 3.89 -0.33
N ASP A 153 -7.97 4.44 0.24
CA ASP A 153 -8.93 3.68 1.05
C ASP A 153 -9.98 2.99 0.17
N LEU A 154 -9.68 1.77 -0.30
CA LEU A 154 -10.53 1.07 -1.27
C LEU A 154 -11.91 0.71 -0.72
N SER A 155 -12.15 0.76 0.60
CA SER A 155 -13.47 0.51 1.19
C SER A 155 -14.54 1.49 0.71
N THR A 156 -14.13 2.65 0.19
CA THR A 156 -15.03 3.68 -0.36
C THR A 156 -15.45 3.40 -1.81
N ALA A 157 -14.69 2.58 -2.53
CA ALA A 157 -14.92 2.23 -3.93
C ALA A 157 -15.31 0.76 -4.14
N ILE A 158 -14.95 -0.12 -3.19
CA ILE A 158 -15.26 -1.54 -3.19
C ILE A 158 -16.14 -1.83 -1.98
N SER A 159 -17.31 -2.41 -2.23
CA SER A 159 -18.20 -2.94 -1.19
C SER A 159 -18.47 -4.43 -1.41
N GLY A 160 -18.86 -5.14 -0.35
CA GLY A 160 -19.17 -6.56 -0.39
C GLY A 160 -19.50 -7.09 1.00
N GLU A 161 -20.13 -8.27 1.09
CA GLU A 161 -20.59 -8.84 2.37
C GLU A 161 -19.46 -9.11 3.39
N PHE A 162 -18.20 -9.16 2.93
CA PHE A 162 -17.03 -9.37 3.78
C PHE A 162 -16.31 -8.07 4.17
N ILE A 163 -16.73 -6.92 3.62
CA ILE A 163 -16.18 -5.59 3.92
C ILE A 163 -17.16 -4.89 4.88
N GLY A 164 -16.80 -4.83 6.15
CA GLY A 164 -17.52 -4.07 7.17
C GLY A 164 -17.09 -2.60 7.22
N THR A 165 -17.56 -1.88 8.24
CA THR A 165 -17.24 -0.46 8.46
C THR A 165 -15.75 -0.18 8.68
N ASP A 166 -15.01 -1.16 9.21
CA ASP A 166 -13.58 -1.04 9.53
C ASP A 166 -12.67 -1.84 8.56
N GLY A 167 -13.22 -2.27 7.43
CA GLY A 167 -12.55 -3.12 6.43
C GLY A 167 -12.96 -4.59 6.53
N VAL A 168 -12.04 -5.48 6.19
CA VAL A 168 -12.26 -6.93 6.17
C VAL A 168 -12.12 -7.52 7.58
N ASP A 169 -13.08 -8.37 7.97
CA ASP A 169 -13.08 -9.07 9.26
C ASP A 169 -11.79 -9.91 9.47
N ALA A 170 -11.06 -9.62 10.55
CA ALA A 170 -9.83 -10.32 10.91
C ALA A 170 -10.03 -11.84 11.11
N THR A 171 -11.21 -12.25 11.58
CA THR A 171 -11.56 -13.67 11.76
C THR A 171 -11.67 -14.38 10.41
N LYS A 172 -12.15 -13.68 9.37
CA LYS A 172 -12.20 -14.20 8.00
C LYS A 172 -10.80 -14.29 7.39
N ILE A 173 -9.96 -13.26 7.59
CA ILE A 173 -8.58 -13.23 7.08
C ILE A 173 -7.76 -14.42 7.63
N SER A 174 -7.87 -14.69 8.93
CA SER A 174 -7.15 -15.81 9.57
C SER A 174 -7.63 -17.19 9.12
N ALA A 175 -8.84 -17.30 8.56
CA ALA A 175 -9.38 -18.54 8.03
C ALA A 175 -8.99 -18.79 6.57
N TRP A 176 -8.39 -17.80 5.88
CA TRP A 176 -7.98 -17.95 4.49
C TRP A 176 -6.69 -18.78 4.38
N SER A 177 -6.71 -19.76 3.49
CA SER A 177 -5.52 -20.53 3.12
C SER A 177 -4.83 -19.89 1.92
N ASN A 178 -3.50 -19.91 1.91
CA ASN A 178 -2.70 -19.50 0.75
C ASN A 178 -2.79 -20.48 -0.43
N ASP A 179 -3.22 -21.73 -0.17
CA ASP A 179 -3.29 -22.77 -1.20
C ASP A 179 -4.45 -22.56 -2.18
N VAL A 180 -5.56 -21.99 -1.70
CA VAL A 180 -6.74 -21.65 -2.51
C VAL A 180 -7.16 -20.23 -2.13
N PRO A 181 -6.73 -19.22 -2.91
CA PRO A 181 -7.11 -17.84 -2.67
C PRO A 181 -8.64 -17.69 -2.67
N PRO A 182 -9.25 -17.11 -1.62
CA PRO A 182 -10.69 -16.84 -1.62
C PRO A 182 -11.05 -15.93 -2.79
N ALA A 183 -12.08 -16.33 -3.54
CA ALA A 183 -12.78 -15.48 -4.50
C ALA A 183 -14.08 -14.97 -3.85
N VAL A 184 -14.24 -13.66 -3.83
CA VAL A 184 -15.37 -12.99 -3.19
C VAL A 184 -16.04 -12.03 -4.16
N ALA A 185 -17.37 -12.04 -4.18
CA ALA A 185 -18.14 -11.07 -4.94
C ALA A 185 -18.01 -9.69 -4.30
N VAL A 186 -17.71 -8.68 -5.11
CA VAL A 186 -17.63 -7.28 -4.73
C VAL A 186 -18.42 -6.42 -5.69
N ILE A 187 -18.83 -5.26 -5.21
CA ILE A 187 -19.46 -4.23 -6.00
C ILE A 187 -18.50 -3.06 -6.08
N LEU A 188 -18.23 -2.62 -7.30
CA LEU A 188 -17.37 -1.48 -7.60
C LEU A 188 -18.23 -0.25 -7.87
N ARG A 189 -17.89 0.85 -7.23
CA ARG A 189 -18.54 2.14 -7.46
C ARG A 189 -17.92 2.84 -8.68
N ALA A 190 -18.71 3.09 -9.70
CA ALA A 190 -18.30 3.80 -10.89
C ALA A 190 -18.24 5.32 -10.70
N LEU A 191 -17.53 6.01 -11.60
CA LEU A 191 -17.43 7.48 -11.64
C LEU A 191 -18.77 8.18 -11.87
N ASP A 192 -19.68 7.54 -12.61
CA ASP A 192 -21.04 8.05 -12.86
C ASP A 192 -22.02 7.77 -11.70
N GLY A 193 -21.54 7.12 -10.64
CA GLY A 193 -22.34 6.73 -9.47
C GLY A 193 -23.08 5.41 -9.63
N SER A 194 -22.94 4.72 -10.76
CA SER A 194 -23.43 3.35 -10.93
C SER A 194 -22.57 2.33 -10.17
N PHE A 195 -23.07 1.10 -10.12
CA PHE A 195 -22.44 -0.01 -9.42
C PHE A 195 -22.21 -1.16 -10.39
N HIS A 196 -21.00 -1.71 -10.39
CA HIS A 196 -20.63 -2.85 -11.24
C HIS A 196 -20.25 -4.04 -10.39
N GLU A 197 -20.74 -5.22 -10.75
CA GLU A 197 -20.33 -6.46 -10.10
C GLU A 197 -18.92 -6.86 -10.56
N ALA A 198 -18.13 -7.33 -9.61
CA ALA A 198 -16.81 -7.88 -9.85
C ALA A 198 -16.54 -9.04 -8.90
N GLN A 199 -15.62 -9.90 -9.30
CA GLN A 199 -15.03 -10.93 -8.46
C GLN A 199 -13.66 -10.44 -8.01
N MET A 200 -13.39 -10.51 -6.71
CA MET A 200 -12.09 -10.19 -6.15
C MET A 200 -11.47 -11.46 -5.56
N THR A 201 -10.30 -11.84 -6.06
CA THR A 201 -9.48 -12.90 -5.50
C THR A 201 -8.42 -12.28 -4.60
N ILE A 202 -8.22 -12.81 -3.40
CA ILE A 202 -7.29 -12.27 -2.41
C ILE A 202 -6.26 -13.33 -2.04
N GLN A 203 -4.98 -13.02 -2.22
CA GLN A 203 -3.87 -13.89 -1.83
C GLN A 203 -3.02 -13.19 -0.79
N LEU A 204 -2.85 -13.79 0.39
CA LEU A 204 -1.98 -13.24 1.42
C LEU A 204 -0.52 -13.44 1.01
N LEU A 205 0.30 -12.41 1.18
CA LEU A 205 1.73 -12.47 0.84
C LEU A 205 2.59 -12.84 2.05
N THR A 206 2.01 -12.79 3.24
CA THR A 206 2.61 -13.20 4.51
C THR A 206 1.56 -13.91 5.35
N GLU A 207 2.00 -14.51 6.46
CA GLU A 207 1.08 -14.98 7.49
C GLU A 207 0.18 -13.82 7.98
N PRO A 208 -1.10 -14.11 8.31
CA PRO A 208 -2.02 -13.13 8.89
C PRO A 208 -1.43 -12.48 10.15
N SER A 209 -1.42 -11.15 10.15
CA SER A 209 -1.06 -10.33 11.31
C SER A 209 -2.00 -9.11 11.40
N ALA A 210 -1.77 -8.23 12.37
CA ALA A 210 -2.52 -6.97 12.50
C ALA A 210 -2.44 -6.08 11.24
N THR A 211 -1.46 -6.31 10.36
CA THR A 211 -1.31 -5.61 9.07
C THR A 211 -0.76 -6.60 8.06
N THR A 212 -1.64 -7.14 7.23
CA THR A 212 -1.31 -8.24 6.32
C THR A 212 -1.25 -7.72 4.88
N PRO A 213 -0.07 -7.68 4.23
CA PRO A 213 0.02 -7.41 2.81
C PRO A 213 -0.62 -8.54 2.01
N ALA A 214 -1.46 -8.19 1.05
CA ALA A 214 -2.13 -9.13 0.17
C ALA A 214 -2.08 -8.66 -1.28
N LEU A 215 -2.04 -9.61 -2.20
CA LEU A 215 -2.29 -9.40 -3.62
C LEU A 215 -3.78 -9.57 -3.86
N ILE A 216 -4.41 -8.63 -4.55
CA ILE A 216 -5.75 -8.77 -5.05
C ILE A 216 -5.78 -8.81 -6.57
N VAL A 217 -6.68 -9.63 -7.09
CA VAL A 217 -7.06 -9.66 -8.49
C VAL A 217 -8.55 -9.34 -8.56
N ILE A 218 -8.92 -8.26 -9.23
CA ILE A 218 -10.30 -7.83 -9.43
C ILE A 218 -10.67 -8.12 -10.88
N GLN A 219 -11.70 -8.92 -11.09
CA GLN A 219 -12.25 -9.25 -12.40
C GLN A 219 -13.68 -8.76 -12.50
N ARG A 220 -13.99 -7.88 -13.45
CA ARG A 220 -15.39 -7.50 -13.71
C ARG A 220 -16.22 -8.70 -14.15
N VAL A 221 -17.43 -8.81 -13.59
CA VAL A 221 -18.46 -9.71 -14.10
C VAL A 221 -19.20 -8.93 -15.18
N GLY A 222 -19.20 -9.48 -16.40
CA GLY A 222 -19.84 -8.85 -17.56
C GLY A 222 -21.35 -8.83 -17.46
#